data_AF-A0A4P7NUY7-F1
#
_entry.id   AF-A0A4P7NUY7-F1
#
_cell.length_a   1.000
_cell.length_b   1.000
_cell.length_c   1.000
_cell.angle_alpha   90.00
_cell.angle_beta   90.00
_cell.angle_gamma   90.00
#
_symmetry.space_group_name_H-M   'P 1'
#
loop_
_entity.id
_entity.type
_entity.pdbx_description
1 polymer ?
#
loop_
_entity_poly.entity_id
_entity_poly.type
_entity_poly.pdbx_seq_one_letter_code
_entity_poly.pdbx_strand_id
1 'polypeptide(L)'
;MQFSTIITVCLFTGLASANFVQCNHHLLYNGRHWGTIRKNAGWAVRFYEEKPDQPKRLVAICKNASPVHCNYLKCTNLAPGFSAGTSTDVLSSGTVGSIGNDPQAQRQ
;
A
#
# COMPACT_ATOMS: atom_id res chain seq x y z
N MET A 1 35.52 -22.65 -46.38
CA MET A 1 35.30 -22.02 -45.06
C MET A 1 33.84 -21.62 -45.00
N GLN A 2 33.03 -22.41 -44.29
CA GLN A 2 31.58 -22.22 -44.20
C GLN A 2 31.29 -21.60 -42.84
N PHE A 3 31.00 -20.30 -42.83
CA PHE A 3 30.60 -19.56 -41.63
C PHE A 3 29.14 -19.87 -41.33
N SER A 4 28.90 -20.89 -40.52
CA SER A 4 27.58 -21.23 -40.02
C SER A 4 27.19 -20.25 -38.91
N THR A 5 26.45 -19.22 -39.33
CA THR A 5 25.47 -18.42 -38.62
C THR A 5 25.25 -18.75 -37.13
N ILE A 6 25.80 -17.91 -36.25
CA ILE A 6 25.38 -17.81 -34.85
C ILE A 6 24.02 -17.10 -34.86
N ILE A 7 22.92 -17.85 -34.86
CA ILE A 7 21.62 -17.28 -34.49
C ILE A 7 21.64 -17.20 -32.96
N THR A 8 22.11 -16.06 -32.47
CA THR A 8 21.86 -15.60 -31.11
C THR A 8 20.36 -15.40 -31.02
N VAL A 9 19.62 -16.46 -30.70
CA VAL A 9 18.24 -16.32 -30.24
C VAL A 9 18.38 -15.61 -28.90
N CYS A 10 18.27 -14.30 -28.95
CA CYS A 10 17.99 -13.46 -27.81
C CYS A 10 16.66 -13.92 -27.22
N LEU A 11 16.71 -14.98 -26.42
CA LEU A 11 15.69 -15.37 -25.45
C LEU A 11 15.65 -14.27 -24.38
N PHE A 12 15.23 -13.07 -24.79
CA PHE A 12 14.55 -12.13 -23.91
C PHE A 12 13.15 -12.71 -23.66
N THR A 13 13.06 -13.91 -23.08
CA THR A 13 11.82 -14.36 -22.47
C THR A 13 11.64 -13.48 -21.26
N GLY A 14 10.66 -12.58 -21.39
CA GLY A 14 10.47 -11.40 -20.57
C GLY A 14 10.69 -11.66 -19.09
N LEU A 15 11.40 -10.73 -18.46
CA LEU A 15 11.23 -10.44 -17.06
C LEU A 15 9.72 -10.43 -16.80
N ALA A 16 9.21 -11.50 -16.19
CA ALA A 16 7.86 -11.53 -15.69
C ALA A 16 7.73 -10.29 -14.81
N SER A 17 6.98 -9.29 -15.28
CA SER A 17 6.63 -8.16 -14.44
C SER A 17 5.86 -8.79 -13.29
N ALA A 18 6.51 -8.91 -12.13
CA ALA A 18 5.83 -9.32 -10.92
C ALA A 18 4.72 -8.30 -10.71
N ASN A 19 3.50 -8.65 -11.13
CA ASN A 19 2.33 -7.80 -11.02
C ASN A 19 1.97 -7.77 -9.53
N PHE A 20 2.63 -6.89 -8.78
CA PHE A 20 2.35 -6.71 -7.37
C PHE A 20 0.95 -6.11 -7.24
N VAL A 21 0.05 -6.83 -6.57
CA VAL A 21 -1.32 -6.38 -6.34
C VAL A 21 -1.29 -5.16 -5.42
N GLN A 22 -1.80 -4.02 -5.88
CA GLN A 22 -1.97 -2.83 -5.06
C GLN A 22 -3.23 -2.94 -4.22
N CYS A 23 -3.10 -2.67 -2.92
CA CYS A 23 -4.19 -2.73 -1.96
C CYS A 23 -4.35 -1.41 -1.21
N ASN A 24 -5.60 -1.03 -0.96
CA ASN A 24 -5.92 0.00 0.02
C ASN A 24 -5.81 -0.61 1.41
N HIS A 25 -4.93 -0.07 2.25
CA HIS A 25 -4.77 -0.49 3.64
C HIS A 25 -5.55 0.50 4.50
N HIS A 26 -6.69 0.09 5.06
CA HIS A 26 -7.50 0.96 5.92
C HIS A 26 -7.10 0.78 7.39
N LEU A 27 -7.01 1.90 8.11
CA LEU A 27 -6.82 1.92 9.56
C LEU A 27 -8.08 2.48 10.22
N LEU A 28 -8.46 1.88 11.35
CA LEU A 28 -9.60 2.31 12.13
C LEU A 28 -9.13 2.99 13.42
N TYR A 29 -9.86 4.01 13.87
CA TYR A 29 -9.73 4.61 15.18
C TYR A 29 -11.07 4.53 15.91
N ASN A 30 -11.09 3.87 17.07
CA ASN A 30 -12.29 3.61 17.88
C ASN A 30 -13.46 3.03 17.05
N GLY A 31 -13.17 2.07 16.16
CA GLY A 31 -14.15 1.39 15.31
C GLY A 31 -14.62 2.19 14.09
N ARG A 32 -14.13 3.41 13.87
CA ARG A 32 -14.45 4.23 12.70
C ARG A 32 -13.26 4.30 11.74
N HIS A 33 -13.55 4.47 10.44
CA HIS A 33 -12.51 4.71 9.44
C HIS A 33 -11.71 5.95 9.80
N TRP A 34 -10.39 5.81 9.85
CA TRP A 34 -9.47 6.90 10.19
C TRP A 34 -8.65 7.34 8.98
N GLY A 35 -8.12 6.38 8.21
CA GLY A 35 -7.29 6.69 7.05
C GLY A 35 -7.02 5.48 6.18
N THR A 36 -6.55 5.75 4.97
CA THR A 36 -6.18 4.71 4.01
C THR A 36 -4.83 5.04 3.38
N ILE A 37 -3.98 4.03 3.24
CA ILE A 37 -2.75 4.16 2.46
C ILE A 37 -2.72 3.05 1.42
N ARG A 38 -2.41 3.41 0.17
CA ARG A 38 -2.25 2.44 -0.93
C ARG A 38 -0.83 1.85 -0.90
N LYS A 39 -0.73 0.52 -0.86
CA LYS A 39 0.55 -0.20 -0.90
C LYS A 39 0.38 -1.59 -1.51
N ASN A 40 1.45 -2.14 -2.05
CA ASN A 40 1.46 -3.49 -2.59
C ASN A 40 1.18 -4.53 -1.48
N ALA A 41 0.49 -5.61 -1.83
CA ALA A 41 0.25 -6.74 -0.94
C ALA A 41 1.57 -7.26 -0.33
N GLY A 42 1.57 -7.57 0.97
CA GLY A 42 2.77 -8.00 1.72
C GLY A 42 3.74 -6.90 2.13
N TRP A 43 3.66 -5.70 1.55
CA TRP A 43 4.54 -4.60 1.93
C TRP A 43 4.04 -3.92 3.20
N ALA A 44 4.97 -3.63 4.11
CA ALA A 44 4.65 -2.88 5.31
C ALA A 44 4.40 -1.41 4.98
N VAL A 45 3.34 -0.87 5.56
CA VAL A 45 2.95 0.53 5.52
C VAL A 45 2.93 1.09 6.93
N ARG A 46 3.42 2.32 7.10
CA ARG A 46 3.46 3.03 8.37
C ARG A 46 2.39 4.11 8.37
N PHE A 47 1.54 4.10 9.39
CA PHE A 47 0.55 5.13 9.64
C PHE A 47 1.08 6.08 10.71
N TYR A 48 0.95 7.37 10.45
CA TYR A 48 1.39 8.43 11.34
C TYR A 48 0.21 9.34 11.67
N GLU A 49 0.01 9.58 12.96
CA GLU A 49 -0.88 10.64 13.43
C GLU A 49 -0.12 11.96 13.42
N GLU A 50 -0.71 12.96 12.79
CA GLU A 50 -0.22 14.33 12.71
C GLU A 50 -1.20 15.22 13.45
N LYS A 51 -0.73 15.82 14.54
CA LYS A 51 -1.49 16.82 15.31
C LYS A 51 -0.80 18.17 15.13
N PRO A 52 -1.56 19.28 15.05
CA PRO A 52 -0.97 20.60 15.06
C PRO A 52 -0.05 20.74 16.28
N ASP A 53 1.14 21.29 16.06
CA ASP A 53 2.17 21.55 17.08
C ASP A 53 2.80 20.32 17.75
N GLN A 54 2.58 19.10 17.20
CA GLN A 54 3.24 17.88 17.67
C GLN A 54 4.00 17.18 16.55
N PRO A 55 5.13 16.52 16.87
CA PRO A 55 5.83 15.69 15.89
C PRO A 55 4.96 14.53 15.44
N LYS A 56 5.12 14.12 14.18
CA LYS A 56 4.39 12.97 13.59
C LYS A 56 4.64 11.73 14.43
N ARG A 57 3.57 11.16 14.99
CA ARG A 57 3.63 9.98 15.85
C ARG A 57 3.28 8.74 15.06
N LEU A 58 4.13 7.72 15.09
CA LEU A 58 3.80 6.41 14.52
C LEU A 58 2.64 5.78 15.30
N VAL A 59 1.54 5.44 14.61
CA VAL A 59 0.34 4.84 15.23
C VAL A 59 0.09 3.40 14.85
N ALA A 60 0.62 2.94 13.70
CA ALA A 60 0.55 1.54 13.31
C ALA A 60 1.56 1.23 12.20
N ILE A 61 2.05 0.00 12.17
CA ILE A 61 2.73 -0.58 11.00
C ILE A 61 1.89 -1.75 10.52
N CYS A 62 1.26 -1.64 9.36
CA CYS A 62 0.39 -2.69 8.84
C CYS A 62 0.96 -3.30 7.56
N LYS A 63 0.65 -4.56 7.31
CA LYS A 63 0.87 -5.21 6.01
C LYS A 63 -0.25 -6.19 5.75
N ASN A 64 -0.52 -6.47 4.49
CA ASN A 64 -1.37 -7.62 4.17
C ASN A 64 -0.73 -8.92 4.62
N ALA A 65 -1.56 -9.83 5.14
CA ALA A 65 -1.11 -11.16 5.53
C ALA A 65 -0.58 -11.96 4.34
N SER A 66 -1.18 -11.76 3.16
CA SER A 66 -0.71 -12.33 1.90
C SER A 66 0.17 -11.34 1.15
N PRO A 67 1.30 -11.78 0.55
CA PRO A 67 2.13 -10.96 -0.32
C PRO A 67 1.59 -10.79 -1.75
N VAL A 68 0.56 -11.55 -2.11
CA VAL A 68 0.02 -11.61 -3.48
C VAL A 68 -1.47 -11.25 -3.57
N HIS A 69 -2.17 -11.16 -2.44
CA HIS A 69 -3.61 -10.84 -2.41
C HIS A 69 -3.92 -9.78 -1.35
N CYS A 70 -4.91 -8.93 -1.63
CA CYS A 70 -5.46 -7.97 -0.66
C CYS A 70 -6.41 -8.69 0.31
N ASN A 71 -5.83 -9.33 1.33
CA ASN A 71 -6.57 -10.05 2.37
C ASN A 71 -6.69 -9.19 3.64
N TYR A 72 -6.75 -9.83 4.82
CA TYR A 72 -6.78 -9.12 6.09
C TYR A 72 -5.41 -8.46 6.41
N LEU A 73 -5.47 -7.30 7.07
CA LEU A 73 -4.31 -6.56 7.52
C LEU A 73 -3.78 -7.12 8.84
N LYS A 74 -2.47 -7.33 8.91
CA LYS A 74 -1.75 -7.57 10.16
C LYS A 74 -1.02 -6.29 10.54
N CYS A 75 -1.37 -5.72 11.68
CA CYS A 75 -0.76 -4.50 12.20
C CYS A 75 0.07 -4.77 13.46
N THR A 76 1.19 -4.08 13.59
CA THR A 76 2.05 -4.03 14.78
C THR A 76 2.20 -2.59 15.24
N ASN A 77 2.64 -2.39 16.49
CA ASN A 77 2.79 -1.06 17.10
C ASN A 77 1.49 -0.22 17.03
N LEU A 78 0.34 -0.87 17.26
CA LEU A 78 -0.95 -0.18 17.32
C LEU A 78 -1.00 0.71 18.56
N ALA A 79 -1.10 2.02 18.35
CA ALA A 79 -1.37 2.97 19.42
C ALA A 79 -2.79 2.76 20.00
N PRO A 80 -3.04 3.16 21.25
CA PRO A 80 -4.36 3.00 21.87
C PRO A 80 -5.48 3.60 21.02
N GLY A 81 -6.58 2.85 20.86
CA GLY A 81 -7.73 3.22 20.04
C GLY A 81 -7.58 2.91 18.55
N PHE A 82 -6.37 2.61 18.05
CA PHE A 82 -6.17 2.19 16.66
C PHE A 82 -6.34 0.68 16.49
N SER A 83 -6.92 0.29 15.36
CA SER A 83 -7.09 -1.12 14.98
C SER A 83 -6.95 -1.31 13.47
N ALA A 84 -6.60 -2.53 13.07
CA ALA A 84 -6.54 -2.90 11.67
C ALA A 84 -7.93 -2.82 11.04
N GLY A 85 -8.05 -2.10 9.92
CA GLY A 85 -9.24 -2.11 9.09
C GLY A 85 -9.20 -3.21 8.05
N THR A 86 -10.03 -3.06 7.02
CA THR A 86 -10.03 -3.95 5.86
C THR A 86 -8.85 -3.63 4.94
N SER A 87 -8.43 -4.62 4.15
CA SER A 87 -7.71 -4.33 2.91
C SER A 87 -8.62 -4.65 1.73
N THR A 88 -8.63 -3.77 0.75
CA THR A 88 -9.40 -3.95 -0.47
C THR A 88 -8.50 -3.80 -1.67
N ASP A 89 -8.78 -4.55 -2.73
CA ASP A 89 -8.15 -4.34 -4.02
C ASP A 89 -8.42 -2.89 -4.48
N VAL A 90 -7.45 -2.31 -5.17
CA VAL A 90 -7.63 -1.02 -5.84
C VAL A 90 -8.51 -1.26 -7.06
N LEU A 91 -9.82 -1.39 -6.86
CA LEU A 91 -10.79 -1.35 -7.95
C LEU A 91 -10.76 0.04 -8.59
N SER A 92 -10.85 0.08 -9.92
CA SER A 92 -10.67 1.27 -10.77
C SER A 92 -11.71 2.39 -10.58
N SER A 93 -12.54 2.40 -9.53
CA SER A 93 -13.51 3.47 -9.29
C SER A 93 -14.07 3.47 -7.86
N GLY A 94 -14.03 4.62 -7.19
CA GLY A 94 -15.07 5.00 -6.22
C GLY A 94 -14.78 4.87 -4.72
N THR A 95 -13.82 4.07 -4.24
CA THR A 95 -13.49 4.06 -2.80
C THR A 95 -12.66 5.30 -2.44
N VAL A 96 -13.36 6.34 -2.01
CA VAL A 96 -12.89 7.58 -1.34
C VAL A 96 -12.05 7.26 -0.09
N GLY A 97 -10.82 6.77 -0.29
CA GLY A 97 -9.92 6.39 0.79
C GLY A 97 -8.69 7.26 0.91
N SER A 98 -8.26 7.88 -0.19
CA SER A 98 -7.04 8.67 -0.27
C SER A 98 -7.38 10.14 -0.48
N ILE A 99 -8.18 10.75 0.41
CA ILE A 99 -8.02 12.19 0.61
C ILE A 99 -6.68 12.30 1.31
N GLY A 100 -5.62 12.40 0.51
CA GLY A 100 -4.35 12.91 0.99
C GLY A 100 -4.67 14.19 1.71
N ASN A 101 -4.20 14.30 2.95
CA ASN A 101 -4.09 15.58 3.61
C ASN A 101 -3.21 16.45 2.69
N ASP A 102 -3.85 17.22 1.83
CA ASP A 102 -3.22 18.19 0.95
C ASP A 102 -3.16 19.50 1.75
N PRO A 103 -1.99 19.86 2.29
CA PRO A 103 -1.86 21.10 3.06
C PRO A 103 -2.06 22.38 2.22
N GLN A 104 -2.40 22.30 0.93
CA GLN A 104 -2.76 23.46 0.11
C GLN A 104 -4.25 23.72 -0.06
N ALA A 105 -5.15 22.87 0.44
CA ALA A 105 -6.60 23.09 0.29
C ALA A 105 -7.20 24.14 1.26
N GLN A 106 -6.41 24.75 2.14
CA GLN A 106 -6.91 25.65 3.20
C GLN A 106 -6.49 27.12 3.03
N ARG A 107 -6.18 27.56 1.80
CA ARG A 107 -6.08 28.98 1.44
C ARG A 107 -7.00 29.34 0.29
N GLN A 108 -8.28 29.52 0.61
CA GLN A 108 -9.13 30.54 -0.02
C GLN A 108 -9.96 31.20 1.08
#